data_AF-A0A0Q7S9T1-F1
#
_entry.id   AF-A0A0Q7S9T1-F1
#
_cell.length_a   1.000
_cell.length_b   1.000
_cell.length_c   1.000
_cell.angle_alpha   90.00
_cell.angle_beta   90.00
_cell.angle_gamma   90.00
#
_symmetry.space_group_name_H-M   'P 1'
#
loop_
_entity.id
_entity.type
_entity.pdbx_description
1 polymer ?
#
loop_
_entity_poly.entity_id
_entity_poly.type
_entity_poly.pdbx_seq_one_letter_code
_entity_poly.pdbx_strand_id
1 'polypeptide(L)'
;MWQTYREAFEGLGADVCWVDIRSRADAECPKRLEQLAKLHLLFVTGGDQERLAGLLHGTSTHRVLLRRQRDDGLVVAGTSAGASILGVWMPGGDASEESATLLDLSDDPLPRGLAFLPGVVIDQHFSQRRRLARLMDLSSRHGGLIGMGIDEDTAAIIRLGDSLKVVGSGSVTLVDCRNAHVVGKGEPLVSLRHVSFHRAEAGVTFRSKSASSAFAALVP
;
A
#
# COMPACT_ATOMS: atom_id res chain seq x y z
N MET A 1 -5.42 -20.94 4.17
CA MET A 1 -4.60 -19.77 3.79
C MET A 1 -3.14 -19.94 4.22
N TRP A 2 -2.83 -20.12 5.51
CA TRP A 2 -1.45 -20.34 5.99
C TRP A 2 -0.71 -21.47 5.25
N GLN A 3 -1.33 -22.65 5.16
CA GLN A 3 -0.75 -23.82 4.50
C GLN A 3 -0.28 -23.52 3.07
N THR A 4 -1.10 -22.82 2.30
CA THR A 4 -0.82 -22.44 0.90
C THR A 4 0.40 -21.53 0.80
N TYR A 5 0.51 -20.50 1.65
CA TYR A 5 1.67 -19.62 1.64
C TYR A 5 2.93 -20.34 2.13
N ARG A 6 2.79 -21.18 3.16
CA ARG A 6 3.91 -21.98 3.67
C ARG A 6 4.48 -22.87 2.58
N GLU A 7 3.65 -23.68 1.93
CA GLU A 7 4.08 -24.58 0.85
C GLU A 7 4.71 -23.81 -0.32
N ALA A 8 4.17 -22.65 -0.69
CA ALA A 8 4.72 -21.81 -1.75
C ALA A 8 6.11 -21.26 -1.39
N PHE A 9 6.30 -20.73 -0.18
CA PHE A 9 7.59 -20.19 0.25
C PHE A 9 8.63 -21.27 0.53
N GLU A 10 8.23 -22.39 1.13
CA GLU A 10 9.11 -23.56 1.32
C GLU A 10 9.54 -24.14 -0.03
N GLY A 11 8.64 -24.18 -1.02
CA GLY A 11 8.95 -24.57 -2.40
C GLY A 11 9.96 -23.64 -3.10
N LEU A 12 10.11 -22.40 -2.63
CA LEU A 12 11.15 -21.45 -3.05
C LEU A 12 12.44 -21.54 -2.20
N GLY A 13 12.50 -22.49 -1.25
CA GLY A 13 13.64 -22.71 -0.37
C GLY A 13 13.72 -21.78 0.84
N ALA A 14 12.63 -21.08 1.18
CA ALA A 14 12.59 -20.23 2.37
C ALA A 14 12.31 -21.05 3.64
N ASP A 15 12.90 -20.63 4.76
CA ASP A 15 12.45 -21.04 6.10
C ASP A 15 11.28 -20.15 6.52
N VAL A 16 10.14 -20.77 6.84
CA VAL A 16 8.85 -20.07 6.97
C VAL A 16 8.30 -20.24 8.38
N CYS A 17 8.11 -19.11 9.07
CA CYS A 17 7.47 -19.11 10.39
C CYS A 17 6.19 -18.27 10.39
N TRP A 18 5.18 -18.72 11.15
CA TRP A 18 3.94 -17.96 11.30
C TRP A 18 4.05 -16.96 12.44
N VAL A 19 3.85 -15.68 12.13
CA VAL A 19 3.75 -14.62 13.13
C VAL A 19 2.27 -14.34 13.43
N ASP A 20 1.72 -15.08 14.39
CA ASP A 20 0.27 -15.13 14.65
C ASP A 20 -0.23 -14.02 15.59
N ILE A 21 -0.33 -12.78 15.10
CA ILE A 21 -0.83 -11.64 15.88
C ILE A 21 -2.36 -11.57 15.82
N ARG A 22 -3.03 -11.96 16.91
CA ARG A 22 -4.51 -11.97 17.01
C ARG A 22 -5.07 -10.90 17.93
N SER A 23 -4.23 -10.25 18.72
CA SER A 23 -4.60 -9.18 19.66
C SER A 23 -3.54 -8.08 19.67
N ARG A 24 -3.82 -6.96 20.35
CA ARG A 24 -2.78 -5.94 20.57
C ARG A 24 -1.72 -6.39 21.57
N ALA A 25 -2.08 -7.19 22.58
CA ALA A 25 -1.11 -7.75 23.53
C ALA A 25 -0.10 -8.67 22.84
N ASP A 26 -0.59 -9.44 21.88
CA ASP A 26 0.19 -10.26 20.95
C ASP A 26 1.23 -9.44 20.16
N ALA A 27 0.88 -8.23 19.73
CA ALA A 27 1.77 -7.30 19.02
C ALA A 27 2.80 -6.61 19.93
N GLU A 28 2.65 -6.73 21.25
CA GLU A 28 3.58 -6.23 22.26
C GLU A 28 4.44 -7.38 22.87
N CYS A 29 4.21 -8.64 22.46
CA CYS A 29 4.86 -9.80 23.04
C CYS A 29 6.37 -9.85 22.73
N PRO A 30 7.27 -9.84 23.74
CA PRO A 30 8.73 -9.85 23.51
C PRO A 30 9.22 -11.03 22.67
N LYS A 31 8.70 -12.25 22.93
CA LYS A 31 9.07 -13.46 22.16
C LYS A 31 8.78 -13.31 20.66
N ARG A 32 7.71 -12.60 20.31
CA ARG A 32 7.37 -12.36 18.89
C ARG A 32 8.22 -11.25 18.29
N LEU A 33 8.56 -10.22 19.07
CA LEU A 33 9.52 -9.20 18.64
C LEU A 33 10.89 -9.82 18.34
N GLU A 34 11.33 -10.82 19.11
CA GLU A 34 12.55 -11.59 18.84
C GLU A 34 12.45 -12.43 17.57
N GLN A 35 11.31 -13.06 17.30
CA GLN A 35 11.06 -13.76 16.03
C GLN A 35 11.13 -12.77 14.86
N LEU A 36 10.46 -11.62 15.00
CA LEU A 36 10.44 -10.56 14.00
C LEU A 36 11.84 -10.00 13.73
N ALA A 37 12.76 -10.01 14.69
CA ALA A 37 14.13 -9.51 14.51
C ALA A 37 14.95 -10.34 13.51
N LYS A 38 14.58 -11.60 13.26
CA LYS A 38 15.32 -12.54 12.41
C LYS A 38 14.77 -12.66 10.98
N LEU A 39 13.66 -12.00 10.67
CA LEU A 39 13.00 -12.14 9.37
C LEU A 39 13.75 -11.40 8.27
N HIS A 40 13.88 -12.01 7.10
CA HIS A 40 14.36 -11.33 5.88
C HIS A 40 13.20 -10.77 5.05
N LEU A 41 12.03 -11.42 5.13
CA LEU A 41 10.80 -11.07 4.43
C LEU A 41 9.63 -11.16 5.40
N LEU A 42 8.83 -10.10 5.47
CA LEU A 42 7.49 -10.13 6.04
C LEU A 42 6.47 -10.16 4.88
N PHE A 43 5.65 -11.21 4.82
CA PHE A 43 4.53 -11.28 3.87
C PHE A 43 3.21 -11.14 4.61
N VAL A 44 2.45 -10.08 4.30
CA VAL A 44 1.15 -9.80 4.89
C VAL A 44 0.06 -10.31 3.94
N THR A 45 -0.77 -11.24 4.43
CA THR A 45 -1.85 -11.83 3.65
C THR A 45 -3.01 -10.85 3.44
N GLY A 46 -3.94 -11.21 2.55
CA GLY A 46 -5.23 -10.54 2.44
C GLY A 46 -6.13 -10.79 3.66
N GLY A 47 -7.35 -10.24 3.60
CA GLY A 47 -8.32 -10.27 4.69
C GLY A 47 -8.98 -8.91 4.84
N ASP A 48 -9.02 -8.42 6.08
CA ASP A 48 -9.59 -7.12 6.44
C ASP A 48 -8.47 -6.15 6.84
N GLN A 49 -8.30 -5.07 6.08
CA GLN A 49 -7.24 -4.08 6.32
C GLN A 49 -7.44 -3.28 7.61
N GLU A 50 -8.68 -3.02 8.03
CA GLU A 50 -8.97 -2.29 9.26
C GLU A 50 -8.65 -3.13 10.48
N ARG A 51 -8.96 -4.43 10.44
CA ARG A 51 -8.54 -5.40 11.45
C ARG A 51 -7.02 -5.48 11.52
N LEU A 52 -6.34 -5.63 10.37
CA LEU A 52 -4.88 -5.73 10.33
C LEU A 52 -4.20 -4.47 10.90
N ALA A 53 -4.64 -3.29 10.46
CA ALA A 53 -4.12 -2.03 10.97
C ALA A 53 -4.48 -1.82 12.45
N GLY A 54 -5.70 -2.14 12.88
CA GLY A 54 -6.14 -2.02 14.27
C GLY A 54 -5.33 -2.88 15.25
N LEU A 55 -4.84 -4.04 14.79
CA LEU A 55 -3.97 -4.92 15.56
C LEU A 55 -2.53 -4.39 15.66
N LEU A 56 -2.00 -3.81 14.58
CA LEU A 56 -0.58 -3.51 14.46
C LEU A 56 -0.24 -2.04 14.68
N HIS A 57 -1.07 -1.10 14.22
CA HIS A 57 -0.76 0.32 14.23
C HIS A 57 -0.41 0.81 15.64
N GLY A 58 0.69 1.56 15.71
CA GLY A 58 1.24 2.12 16.94
C GLY A 58 1.82 1.11 17.96
N THR A 59 1.86 -0.19 17.66
CA THR A 59 2.41 -1.21 18.58
C THR A 59 3.95 -1.28 18.52
N SER A 60 4.56 -2.00 19.47
CA SER A 60 6.00 -2.31 19.39
C SER A 60 6.35 -3.10 18.15
N THR A 61 5.50 -4.06 17.74
CA THR A 61 5.69 -4.79 16.48
C THR A 61 5.78 -3.83 15.30
N HIS A 62 4.83 -2.90 15.17
CA HIS A 62 4.82 -1.93 14.08
C HIS A 62 6.08 -1.05 14.06
N ARG A 63 6.49 -0.52 15.23
CA ARG A 63 7.73 0.27 15.34
C ARG A 63 8.98 -0.53 14.93
N VAL A 64 9.08 -1.78 15.36
CA VAL A 64 10.20 -2.65 15.01
C VAL A 64 10.22 -2.93 13.52
N LEU A 65 9.08 -3.28 12.91
CA LEU A 65 9.00 -3.57 11.48
C LEU A 65 9.42 -2.37 10.61
N LEU A 66 8.93 -1.16 10.93
CA LEU A 66 9.34 0.07 10.26
C LEU A 66 10.83 0.33 10.37
N ARG A 67 11.38 0.19 11.59
CA ARG A 67 12.82 0.32 11.83
C ARG A 67 13.61 -0.69 10.98
N ARG A 68 13.21 -1.96 10.97
CA ARG A 68 13.91 -3.02 10.25
C ARG A 68 13.85 -2.84 8.74
N GLN A 69 12.74 -2.34 8.19
CA GLN A 69 12.63 -2.02 6.76
C GLN A 69 13.64 -0.91 6.39
N ARG A 70 13.71 0.14 7.21
CA ARG A 70 14.58 1.30 6.96
C ARG A 70 16.05 1.00 7.18
N ASP A 71 16.38 0.33 8.27
CA ASP A 71 17.75 0.24 8.79
C ASP A 71 18.42 -1.12 8.50
N ASP A 72 17.63 -2.20 8.44
CA ASP A 72 18.15 -3.58 8.44
C ASP A 72 17.82 -4.35 7.13
N GLY A 73 17.19 -3.69 6.16
CA GLY A 73 16.86 -4.27 4.86
C GLY A 73 15.73 -5.31 4.86
N LEU A 74 14.86 -5.31 5.87
CA LEU A 74 13.67 -6.17 5.89
C LEU A 74 12.79 -5.87 4.66
N VAL A 75 12.55 -6.89 3.84
CA VAL A 75 11.58 -6.80 2.73
C VAL A 75 10.17 -6.97 3.31
N VAL A 76 9.26 -6.08 2.91
CA VAL A 76 7.84 -6.17 3.30
C VAL A 76 7.01 -6.30 2.03
N ALA A 77 6.18 -7.34 1.99
CA ALA A 77 5.28 -7.63 0.89
C ALA A 77 3.86 -7.80 1.45
N GLY A 78 2.87 -7.45 0.64
CA GLY A 78 1.47 -7.57 1.00
C GLY A 78 0.60 -7.85 -0.22
N THR A 79 -0.50 -8.57 -0.02
CA THR A 79 -1.52 -8.80 -1.05
C THR A 79 -2.90 -8.40 -0.54
N SER A 80 -3.73 -7.87 -1.44
CA SER A 80 -5.06 -7.37 -1.10
C SER A 80 -5.00 -6.42 0.13
N ALA A 81 -5.77 -6.66 1.20
CA ALA A 81 -5.70 -5.90 2.45
C ALA A 81 -4.25 -5.70 2.97
N GLY A 82 -3.39 -6.72 2.86
CA GLY A 82 -1.99 -6.63 3.26
C GLY A 82 -1.17 -5.63 2.43
N ALA A 83 -1.56 -5.35 1.18
CA ALA A 83 -0.96 -4.31 0.37
C ALA A 83 -1.47 -2.91 0.78
N SER A 84 -2.79 -2.77 1.00
CA SER A 84 -3.42 -1.51 1.41
C SER A 84 -2.79 -0.93 2.68
N ILE A 85 -2.51 -1.77 3.68
CA ILE A 85 -1.94 -1.32 4.94
C ILE A 85 -0.49 -0.84 4.83
N LEU A 86 0.22 -1.05 3.71
CA LEU A 86 1.61 -0.57 3.57
C LEU A 86 1.70 0.95 3.36
N GLY A 87 0.62 1.57 2.87
CA GLY A 87 0.51 3.02 2.75
C GLY A 87 0.40 3.75 4.09
N VAL A 88 0.52 5.08 4.06
CA VAL A 88 0.27 5.93 5.25
C VAL A 88 -1.20 5.93 5.65
N TRP A 89 -2.07 5.96 4.66
CA TRP A 89 -3.51 5.87 4.74
C TRP A 89 -3.94 4.68 3.89
N MET A 90 -5.12 4.15 4.18
CA MET A 90 -5.66 3.02 3.45
C MET A 90 -7.13 3.22 3.10
N PRO A 91 -7.59 2.61 1.99
CA PRO A 91 -9.01 2.50 1.70
C PRO A 91 -9.77 1.80 2.84
N GLY A 92 -10.89 2.36 3.29
CA GLY A 92 -11.80 1.70 4.24
C GLY A 92 -12.30 0.34 3.73
N GLY A 93 -12.56 -0.57 4.67
CA GLY A 93 -13.26 -1.83 4.42
C GLY A 93 -14.70 -1.50 4.03
N ASP A 94 -15.23 -2.15 2.98
CA ASP A 94 -16.61 -1.98 2.53
C ASP A 94 -16.99 -0.63 1.89
N ALA A 95 -16.10 -0.11 1.06
CA ALA A 95 -16.55 0.70 -0.06
C ALA A 95 -17.34 -0.21 -1.03
N SER A 96 -18.68 -0.13 -1.02
CA SER A 96 -19.55 -0.73 -2.06
C SER A 96 -19.02 -0.41 -3.46
N GLU A 97 -19.31 -1.23 -4.47
CA GLU A 97 -18.91 -0.92 -5.87
C GLU A 97 -19.37 0.49 -6.30
N GLU A 98 -20.49 0.98 -5.76
CA GLU A 98 -20.94 2.36 -5.98
C GLU A 98 -19.94 3.38 -5.43
N SER A 99 -19.49 3.24 -4.17
CA SER A 99 -18.51 4.17 -3.58
C SER A 99 -17.12 4.09 -4.24
N ALA A 100 -16.80 2.98 -4.93
CA ALA A 100 -15.57 2.88 -5.72
C ALA A 100 -15.54 3.86 -6.92
N THR A 101 -16.72 4.31 -7.36
CA THR A 101 -16.90 5.24 -8.48
C THR A 101 -17.11 6.69 -8.06
N LEU A 102 -17.26 6.95 -6.76
CA LEU A 102 -17.51 8.29 -6.25
C LEU A 102 -16.20 9.04 -6.01
N LEU A 103 -16.24 10.33 -6.33
CA LEU A 103 -15.21 11.30 -6.01
C LEU A 103 -15.78 12.22 -4.93
N ASP A 104 -15.92 11.68 -3.72
CA ASP A 104 -16.57 12.35 -2.58
C ASP A 104 -15.81 13.61 -2.14
N LEU A 105 -14.48 13.58 -2.23
CA LEU A 105 -13.54 14.61 -1.77
C LEU A 105 -13.83 15.12 -0.38
N SER A 106 -14.51 14.35 0.49
CA SER A 106 -14.79 14.73 1.86
C SER A 106 -13.51 14.93 2.68
N ASP A 107 -13.59 15.71 3.76
CA ASP A 107 -12.50 15.82 4.75
C ASP A 107 -12.53 14.68 5.77
N ASP A 108 -13.35 13.65 5.54
CA ASP A 108 -13.47 12.52 6.46
C ASP A 108 -12.11 11.83 6.61
N PRO A 109 -11.73 11.49 7.86
CA PRO A 109 -10.43 10.92 8.14
C PRO A 109 -10.33 9.54 7.50
N LEU A 110 -9.28 9.34 6.70
CA LEU A 110 -8.96 8.02 6.18
C LEU A 110 -8.45 7.11 7.30
N PRO A 111 -8.77 5.81 7.28
CA PRO A 111 -8.12 4.84 8.14
C PRO A 111 -6.60 4.85 7.94
N ARG A 112 -5.85 4.76 9.05
CA ARG A 112 -4.37 4.75 9.02
C ARG A 112 -3.84 3.37 8.64
N GLY A 113 -2.88 3.35 7.72
CA GLY A 113 -2.06 2.17 7.45
C GLY A 113 -0.87 2.07 8.40
N LEU A 114 0.16 1.35 7.97
CA LEU A 114 1.43 1.13 8.68
C LEU A 114 2.57 2.01 8.14
N ALA A 115 2.32 2.83 7.11
CA ALA A 115 3.25 3.84 6.63
C ALA A 115 4.65 3.32 6.26
N PHE A 116 4.76 2.08 5.77
CA PHE A 116 5.97 1.58 5.09
C PHE A 116 6.27 2.39 3.82
N LEU A 117 5.24 3.02 3.24
CA LEU A 117 5.32 3.99 2.16
C LEU A 117 4.57 5.28 2.58
N PRO A 118 5.22 6.21 3.29
CA PRO A 118 4.55 7.31 3.98
C PRO A 118 3.90 8.36 3.05
N GLY A 119 4.23 8.37 1.76
CA GLY A 119 3.66 9.27 0.75
C GLY A 119 2.69 8.61 -0.22
N VAL A 120 2.29 7.36 0.06
CA VAL A 120 1.52 6.52 -0.87
C VAL A 120 0.24 6.02 -0.21
N VAL A 121 -0.85 6.02 -0.98
CA VAL A 121 -2.06 5.25 -0.70
C VAL A 121 -2.19 4.14 -1.73
N ILE A 122 -2.49 2.92 -1.28
CA ILE A 122 -2.55 1.73 -2.15
C ILE A 122 -4.00 1.26 -2.24
N ASP A 123 -4.48 1.07 -3.47
CA ASP A 123 -5.74 0.38 -3.75
C ASP A 123 -5.47 -0.85 -4.65
N GLN A 124 -6.20 -1.91 -4.38
CA GLN A 124 -5.91 -3.29 -4.82
C GLN A 124 -7.17 -3.91 -5.44
N HIS A 125 -7.02 -4.95 -6.27
CA HIS A 125 -8.07 -5.38 -7.21
C HIS A 125 -8.56 -4.21 -8.07
N PHE A 126 -7.62 -3.36 -8.48
CA PHE A 126 -7.88 -1.98 -8.85
C PHE A 126 -8.77 -1.84 -10.08
N SER A 127 -8.33 -2.33 -11.24
CA SER A 127 -9.14 -2.28 -12.46
C SER A 127 -10.34 -3.21 -12.38
N GLN A 128 -10.19 -4.37 -11.73
CA GLN A 128 -11.24 -5.37 -11.57
C GLN A 128 -12.46 -4.80 -10.84
N ARG A 129 -12.25 -3.86 -9.92
CA ARG A 129 -13.32 -3.20 -9.15
C ARG A 129 -13.53 -1.73 -9.55
N ARG A 130 -12.98 -1.31 -10.70
CA ARG A 130 -13.19 0.04 -11.31
C ARG A 130 -12.84 1.20 -10.37
N ARG A 131 -11.78 1.06 -9.57
CA ARG A 131 -11.48 1.95 -8.42
C ARG A 131 -10.73 3.25 -8.76
N LEU A 132 -10.73 3.69 -10.02
CA LEU A 132 -9.97 4.89 -10.41
C LEU A 132 -10.47 6.16 -9.71
N ALA A 133 -11.79 6.37 -9.65
CA ALA A 133 -12.37 7.55 -9.01
C ALA A 133 -12.04 7.57 -7.51
N ARG A 134 -12.24 6.44 -6.83
CA ARG A 134 -11.81 6.26 -5.43
C ARG A 134 -10.32 6.53 -5.23
N LEU A 135 -9.45 6.02 -6.10
CA LEU A 135 -8.01 6.27 -5.96
C LEU A 135 -7.69 7.77 -6.13
N MET A 136 -8.30 8.46 -7.10
CA MET A 136 -8.14 9.90 -7.26
C MET A 136 -8.60 10.66 -6.02
N ASP A 137 -9.74 10.28 -5.44
CA ASP A 137 -10.24 10.83 -4.17
C ASP A 137 -9.21 10.65 -3.05
N LEU A 138 -8.84 9.39 -2.74
CA LEU A 138 -7.88 9.05 -1.69
C LEU A 138 -6.54 9.79 -1.86
N SER A 139 -6.08 9.93 -3.10
CA SER A 139 -4.80 10.58 -3.42
C SER A 139 -4.87 12.09 -3.28
N SER A 140 -6.02 12.71 -3.49
CA SER A 140 -6.19 14.16 -3.41
C SER A 140 -6.35 14.68 -1.96
N ARG A 141 -6.63 13.79 -1.01
CA ARG A 141 -6.78 14.13 0.42
C ARG A 141 -5.42 14.44 1.07
N HIS A 142 -5.47 15.01 2.28
CA HIS A 142 -4.30 15.25 3.13
C HIS A 142 -3.15 16.05 2.48
N GLY A 143 -3.47 16.99 1.59
CA GLY A 143 -2.47 17.81 0.89
C GLY A 143 -1.85 17.13 -0.33
N GLY A 144 -2.41 16.01 -0.77
CA GLY A 144 -1.97 15.29 -1.97
C GLY A 144 -0.96 14.19 -1.68
N LEU A 145 -1.22 13.02 -2.24
CA LEU A 145 -0.43 11.80 -2.12
C LEU A 145 -0.24 11.18 -3.50
N ILE A 146 0.59 10.14 -3.56
CA ILE A 146 0.60 9.26 -4.72
C ILE A 146 -0.35 8.10 -4.47
N GLY A 147 -1.38 7.99 -5.30
CA GLY A 147 -2.22 6.81 -5.39
C GLY A 147 -1.56 5.73 -6.22
N MET A 148 -1.55 4.51 -5.70
CA MET A 148 -1.09 3.32 -6.41
C MET A 148 -2.21 2.30 -6.50
N GLY A 149 -2.78 2.19 -7.70
CA GLY A 149 -3.75 1.15 -8.06
C GLY A 149 -3.03 -0.08 -8.58
N ILE A 150 -3.22 -1.23 -7.94
CA ILE A 150 -2.59 -2.51 -8.30
C ILE A 150 -3.68 -3.49 -8.74
N ASP A 151 -3.57 -3.98 -9.97
CA ASP A 151 -4.47 -5.01 -10.49
C ASP A 151 -4.25 -6.36 -9.81
N GLU A 152 -5.22 -7.27 -9.94
CA GLU A 152 -5.05 -8.67 -9.55
C GLU A 152 -3.85 -9.32 -10.22
N ASP A 153 -3.23 -10.28 -9.54
CA ASP A 153 -2.05 -11.02 -10.03
C ASP A 153 -0.92 -10.08 -10.55
N THR A 154 -0.78 -8.92 -9.91
CA THR A 154 0.18 -7.88 -10.26
C THR A 154 0.85 -7.36 -9.00
N ALA A 155 2.13 -7.02 -9.09
CA ALA A 155 2.88 -6.43 -7.99
C ALA A 155 3.77 -5.27 -8.44
N ALA A 156 3.89 -4.27 -7.57
CA ALA A 156 4.90 -3.22 -7.66
C ALA A 156 6.07 -3.57 -6.73
N ILE A 157 7.22 -3.90 -7.30
CA ILE A 157 8.47 -4.10 -6.55
C ILE A 157 9.15 -2.74 -6.39
N ILE A 158 9.19 -2.23 -5.16
CA ILE A 158 9.73 -0.91 -4.84
C ILE A 158 11.08 -1.06 -4.14
N ARG A 159 12.11 -0.46 -4.72
CA ARG A 159 13.40 -0.22 -4.07
C ARG A 159 13.43 1.23 -3.61
N LEU A 160 13.49 1.43 -2.28
CA LEU A 160 13.47 2.77 -1.71
C LEU A 160 14.61 3.65 -2.27
N GLY A 161 14.32 4.88 -2.67
CA GLY A 161 15.23 5.82 -3.34
C GLY A 161 15.60 5.51 -4.81
N ASP A 162 15.23 4.35 -5.36
CA ASP A 162 15.77 3.88 -6.64
C ASP A 162 14.70 3.65 -7.72
N SER A 163 13.83 2.66 -7.53
CA SER A 163 13.00 2.16 -8.62
C SER A 163 11.68 1.53 -8.19
N LEU A 164 10.71 1.55 -9.09
CA LEU A 164 9.49 0.76 -9.04
C LEU A 164 9.41 -0.10 -10.30
N LYS A 165 9.38 -1.42 -10.13
CA LYS A 165 9.20 -2.38 -11.23
C LYS A 165 7.85 -3.06 -11.13
N VAL A 166 7.13 -3.10 -12.25
CA VAL A 166 5.86 -3.83 -12.35
C VAL A 166 6.12 -5.27 -12.79
N VAL A 167 5.49 -6.23 -12.11
CA VAL A 167 5.52 -7.66 -12.44
C VAL A 167 4.11 -8.25 -12.32
N GLY A 168 3.87 -9.38 -12.98
CA GLY A 168 2.57 -10.06 -12.97
C GLY A 168 1.86 -10.01 -14.32
N SER A 169 0.54 -10.17 -14.31
CA SER A 169 -0.28 -10.26 -15.52
C SER A 169 -1.09 -9.00 -15.85
N GLY A 170 -1.26 -8.09 -14.89
CA GLY A 170 -2.00 -6.84 -15.05
C GLY A 170 -1.11 -5.60 -15.06
N SER A 171 -1.66 -4.50 -14.55
CA SER A 171 -1.01 -3.18 -14.53
C SER A 171 -0.96 -2.55 -13.15
N VAL A 172 -0.01 -1.64 -12.98
CA VAL A 172 0.04 -0.68 -11.87
C VAL A 172 -0.29 0.69 -12.43
N THR A 173 -1.29 1.32 -11.82
CA THR A 173 -1.72 2.69 -12.11
C THR A 173 -1.23 3.61 -11.01
N LEU A 174 -0.72 4.78 -11.39
CA LEU A 174 -0.26 5.80 -10.48
C LEU A 174 -0.96 7.11 -10.76
N VAL A 175 -1.45 7.72 -9.68
CA VAL A 175 -2.09 9.03 -9.68
C VAL A 175 -1.31 9.91 -8.72
N ASP A 176 -0.62 10.93 -9.22
CA ASP A 176 0.12 11.86 -8.39
C ASP A 176 -0.70 13.14 -8.17
N CYS A 177 -1.17 13.31 -6.94
CA CYS A 177 -1.99 14.44 -6.52
C CYS A 177 -1.24 15.44 -5.63
N ARG A 178 0.07 15.32 -5.45
CA ARG A 178 0.83 16.22 -4.55
C ARG A 178 0.85 17.68 -5.00
N ASN A 179 0.71 17.90 -6.30
CA ASN A 179 0.54 19.23 -6.89
C ASN A 179 -0.90 19.47 -7.34
N ALA A 180 -1.84 18.61 -6.95
CA ALA A 180 -3.21 18.73 -7.41
C ALA A 180 -3.93 19.89 -6.75
N HIS A 181 -4.79 20.55 -7.53
CA HIS A 181 -5.68 21.60 -7.07
C HIS A 181 -7.12 21.12 -7.14
N VAL A 182 -7.75 20.99 -5.97
CA VAL A 182 -9.17 20.65 -5.82
C VAL A 182 -10.00 21.93 -5.87
N VAL A 183 -11.02 21.97 -6.73
CA VAL A 183 -11.97 23.09 -6.86
C VAL A 183 -13.40 22.54 -6.80
N GLY A 184 -14.30 23.27 -6.13
CA GLY A 184 -15.72 22.93 -6.05
C GLY A 184 -16.04 21.80 -5.07
N LYS A 185 -15.28 21.66 -3.98
CA LYS A 185 -15.53 20.63 -2.95
C LYS A 185 -16.92 20.84 -2.33
N GLY A 186 -17.76 19.80 -2.37
CA GLY A 186 -19.16 19.87 -1.93
C GLY A 186 -20.11 20.53 -2.93
N GLU A 187 -19.65 20.88 -4.12
CA GLU A 187 -20.46 21.45 -5.20
C GLU A 187 -20.81 20.38 -6.26
N PRO A 188 -21.86 20.61 -7.09
CA PRO A 188 -22.22 19.67 -8.16
C PRO A 188 -21.12 19.43 -9.19
N LEU A 189 -20.22 20.40 -9.37
CA LEU A 189 -19.04 20.29 -10.23
C LEU A 189 -17.79 20.31 -9.38
N VAL A 190 -17.12 19.15 -9.32
CA VAL A 190 -15.83 18.99 -8.68
C VAL A 190 -14.75 18.92 -9.76
N SER A 191 -13.64 19.64 -9.57
CA SER A 191 -12.48 19.58 -10.47
C SER A 191 -11.21 19.24 -9.71
N LEU A 192 -10.47 18.26 -10.22
CA LEU A 192 -9.12 17.94 -9.77
C LEU A 192 -8.14 18.29 -10.89
N ARG A 193 -7.34 19.35 -10.69
CA ARG A 193 -6.39 19.88 -11.69
C ARG A 193 -4.96 19.56 -11.30
N HIS A 194 -4.03 19.60 -12.26
CA HIS A 194 -2.59 19.35 -12.03
C HIS A 194 -2.28 17.96 -11.46
N VAL A 195 -3.01 16.94 -11.92
CA VAL A 195 -2.79 15.53 -11.59
C VAL A 195 -1.89 14.90 -12.64
N SER A 196 -0.89 14.13 -12.20
CA SER A 196 -0.15 13.25 -13.12
C SER A 196 -0.74 11.84 -13.09
N PHE A 197 -0.89 11.23 -14.26
CA PHE A 197 -1.42 9.88 -14.41
C PHE A 197 -0.43 9.01 -15.17
N HIS A 198 -0.15 7.82 -14.64
CA HIS A 198 0.69 6.83 -15.31
C HIS A 198 0.05 5.44 -15.17
N ARG A 199 0.15 4.62 -16.21
CA ARG A 199 -0.21 3.21 -16.15
C ARG A 199 0.93 2.40 -16.75
N ALA A 200 1.35 1.35 -16.05
CA ALA A 200 2.45 0.50 -16.45
C ALA A 200 2.09 -0.97 -16.34
N GLU A 201 2.38 -1.73 -17.39
CA GLU A 201 2.25 -3.17 -17.43
C GLU A 201 3.54 -3.85 -16.94
N ALA A 202 3.48 -5.17 -16.77
CA ALA A 202 4.62 -5.97 -16.36
C ALA A 202 5.86 -5.75 -17.24
N GLY A 203 7.02 -5.67 -16.59
CA GLY A 203 8.31 -5.40 -17.25
C GLY A 203 8.71 -3.92 -17.23
N VAL A 204 7.76 -2.99 -17.13
CA VAL A 204 8.06 -1.56 -17.00
C VAL A 204 8.76 -1.29 -15.67
N THR A 205 9.81 -0.47 -15.72
CA THR A 205 10.54 0.00 -14.54
C THR A 205 10.63 1.52 -14.57
N PHE A 206 10.18 2.15 -13.50
CA PHE A 206 10.36 3.57 -13.26
C PHE A 206 11.59 3.78 -12.37
N ARG A 207 12.43 4.77 -12.70
CA ARG A 207 13.65 5.09 -11.95
C ARG A 207 13.61 6.53 -11.44
N SER A 208 14.24 6.79 -10.29
CA SER A 208 14.27 8.13 -9.67
C SER A 208 15.12 9.16 -10.42
N LYS A 209 16.14 8.74 -11.18
CA LYS A 209 17.09 9.66 -11.86
C LYS A 209 16.67 10.16 -13.24
N SER A 210 15.54 9.71 -13.79
CA SER A 210 15.05 10.28 -15.05
C SER A 210 14.29 11.58 -14.74
N ALA A 211 14.79 12.71 -15.23
CA ALA A 211 14.17 14.04 -15.10
C ALA A 211 12.72 14.15 -15.65
N SER A 212 12.17 13.05 -16.18
CA SER A 212 10.83 12.91 -16.75
C SER A 212 9.88 12.05 -15.92
N SER A 213 10.27 11.51 -14.76
CA SER A 213 9.39 10.63 -13.97
C SER A 213 8.89 11.33 -12.71
N ALA A 214 7.57 11.36 -12.50
CA ALA A 214 6.90 11.74 -11.25
C ALA A 214 7.38 10.94 -10.00
N PHE A 215 8.33 10.02 -10.20
CA PHE A 215 8.79 8.98 -9.30
C PHE A 215 9.96 9.36 -8.41
N ALA A 216 10.76 10.39 -8.74
CA ALA A 216 11.84 10.83 -7.85
C ALA A 216 11.33 11.14 -6.43
N ALA A 217 10.03 11.42 -6.30
CA ALA A 217 9.39 11.74 -5.04
C ALA A 217 8.42 10.64 -4.53
N LEU A 218 8.26 9.51 -5.24
CA LEU A 218 7.61 8.31 -4.69
C LEU A 218 8.47 7.63 -3.61
N VAL A 219 9.73 8.04 -3.56
CA VAL A 219 10.78 7.36 -2.83
C VAL A 219 11.75 8.39 -2.23
N PRO A 220 11.32 9.12 -1.18
CA PRO A 220 12.25 9.93 -0.40
C PRO A 220 13.30 9.07 0.30
#